data_AF-F1LCY9-F1
#
_entry.id   AF-F1LCY9-F1
#
_cell.length_a   1.000
_cell.length_b   1.000
_cell.length_c   1.000
_cell.angle_alpha   90.00
_cell.angle_beta   90.00
_cell.angle_gamma   90.00
#
_symmetry.space_group_name_H-M   'P 1'
#
loop_
_entity.id
_entity.type
_entity.pdbx_description
1 polymer ?
#
loop_
_entity_poly.entity_id
_entity_poly.type
_entity_poly.pdbx_seq_one_letter_code
_entity_poly.pdbx_strand_id
1 'polypeptide(L)'
;MMTANALMDNSMKFAEEIRHIACIGAGYVGGPTCAIIADKCPELIVTVVDVNEDKIAQWNSKNLPIYEPGLSEVIERDVVRGIYFFQPIFQKRYVKRNLFLYPLILQQKPMDEEMEWHQT
;
A
#
# COMPACT_ATOMS: atom_id res chain seq x y z
N MET A 1 35.57 12.15 24.50
CA MET A 1 34.85 10.93 24.05
C MET A 1 33.38 10.98 24.53
N MET A 2 32.59 11.97 24.08
CA MET A 2 31.16 12.10 24.47
C MET A 2 30.21 12.30 23.27
N THR A 3 30.66 12.21 22.03
CA THR A 3 29.90 12.80 20.90
C THR A 3 29.33 11.80 19.89
N ALA A 4 29.64 10.50 19.96
CA ALA A 4 29.03 9.51 19.05
C ALA A 4 27.68 8.99 19.57
N ASN A 5 27.59 8.68 20.87
CA ASN A 5 26.40 8.03 21.45
C ASN A 5 25.16 8.95 21.49
N ALA A 6 25.33 10.26 21.71
CA ALA A 6 24.20 11.21 21.75
C ALA A 6 23.66 11.55 20.34
N LEU A 7 24.52 11.51 19.31
CA LEU A 7 24.09 11.67 17.92
C LEU A 7 23.36 10.42 17.43
N MET A 8 23.80 9.22 17.82
CA MET A 8 23.09 7.97 17.53
C MET A 8 21.74 7.88 18.26
N ASP A 9 21.67 8.30 19.53
CA ASP A 9 20.43 8.39 20.31
C ASP A 9 19.41 9.36 19.68
N ASN A 10 19.87 10.52 19.18
CA ASN A 10 18.98 11.47 18.49
C ASN A 10 18.54 10.99 17.11
N SER A 11 19.37 10.28 16.34
CA SER A 11 18.93 9.64 15.09
C SER A 11 17.98 8.47 15.31
N MET A 12 18.09 7.75 16.44
CA MET A 12 17.19 6.67 16.83
C MET A 12 15.88 7.16 17.46
N LYS A 13 15.80 8.40 17.95
CA LYS A 13 14.55 9.01 18.46
C LYS A 13 13.57 9.47 17.38
N PHE A 14 14.04 9.71 16.16
CA PHE A 14 13.15 10.15 15.05
C PHE A 14 12.37 9.01 14.40
N ALA A 15 12.87 7.78 14.53
CA ALA A 15 12.20 6.58 14.06
C ALA A 15 11.74 5.76 15.26
N GLU A 16 10.66 6.18 15.92
CA GLU A 16 9.78 5.13 16.43
C GLU A 16 9.42 4.26 15.22
N GLU A 17 9.83 3.00 15.28
CA GLU A 17 9.78 2.04 14.18
C GLU A 17 8.42 2.08 13.47
N ILE A 18 8.40 2.56 12.22
CA ILE A 18 7.17 2.58 11.41
C ILE A 18 6.81 1.12 11.16
N ARG A 19 5.73 0.66 11.78
CA ARG A 19 5.22 -0.72 11.61
C ARG A 19 3.95 -0.81 10.77
N HIS A 20 3.40 0.33 10.36
CA HIS A 20 2.13 0.41 9.66
C HIS A 20 2.23 1.34 8.45
N ILE A 21 1.81 0.84 7.30
CA ILE A 21 1.74 1.56 6.05
C ILE A 21 0.27 1.63 5.61
N ALA A 22 -0.17 2.82 5.24
CA ALA A 22 -1.46 3.01 4.57
C ALA A 22 -1.21 3.38 3.11
N CYS A 23 -1.63 2.50 2.20
CA CYS A 23 -1.60 2.71 0.75
C CYS A 23 -2.96 3.23 0.29
N ILE A 24 -2.99 4.37 -0.39
CA ILE A 24 -4.22 4.91 -0.97
C ILE A 24 -4.23 4.58 -2.47
N GLY A 25 -5.23 3.81 -2.89
CA GLY A 25 -5.42 3.28 -4.24
C GLY A 25 -5.08 1.79 -4.32
N ALA A 26 -6.09 0.96 -4.62
CA ALA A 26 -5.98 -0.48 -4.86
C ALA A 26 -6.04 -0.81 -6.36
N GLY A 27 -5.65 0.14 -7.22
CA GLY A 27 -5.62 -0.06 -8.67
C GLY A 27 -4.41 -0.87 -9.15
N TYR A 28 -4.17 -0.85 -10.46
CA TYR A 28 -3.12 -1.60 -11.16
C TYR A 28 -1.72 -1.46 -10.55
N VAL A 29 -1.34 -0.25 -10.14
CA VAL A 29 -0.03 -0.02 -9.50
C VAL A 29 -0.10 -0.27 -8.01
N GLY A 30 -1.10 0.32 -7.34
CA GLY A 30 -1.12 0.37 -5.88
C GLY A 30 -1.34 -0.99 -5.20
N GLY A 31 -2.25 -1.81 -5.73
CA GLY A 31 -2.52 -3.13 -5.17
C GLY A 31 -1.29 -4.06 -5.19
N PRO A 32 -0.69 -4.34 -6.36
CA PRO A 32 0.52 -5.17 -6.46
C PRO A 32 1.71 -4.61 -5.71
N THR A 33 1.91 -3.30 -5.76
CA THR A 33 3.02 -2.66 -5.03
C THR A 33 2.90 -2.95 -3.54
N CYS A 34 1.71 -2.75 -2.97
CA CYS A 34 1.49 -2.96 -1.55
C CYS A 34 1.48 -4.44 -1.16
N ALA A 35 1.06 -5.33 -2.07
CA ALA A 35 1.22 -6.78 -1.92
C ALA A 35 2.70 -7.20 -1.82
N ILE A 36 3.56 -6.65 -2.67
CA ILE A 36 5.00 -6.92 -2.63
C ILE A 36 5.67 -6.30 -1.41
N ILE A 37 5.24 -5.11 -0.96
CA ILE A 37 5.74 -4.52 0.29
C ILE A 37 5.41 -5.44 1.47
N ALA A 38 4.18 -5.94 1.56
CA ALA A 38 3.79 -6.88 2.61
C ALA A 38 4.59 -8.20 2.57
N ASP A 39 4.92 -8.69 1.37
CA ASP A 39 5.78 -9.88 1.22
C ASP A 39 7.22 -9.66 1.69
N LYS A 40 7.83 -8.56 1.24
CA LYS A 40 9.26 -8.32 1.44
C LYS A 40 9.58 -7.77 2.81
N CYS A 41 8.59 -7.16 3.47
CA CYS A 41 8.71 -6.55 4.78
C CYS A 41 7.64 -7.12 5.72
N PRO A 42 7.76 -8.40 6.15
CA PRO A 42 6.75 -9.07 6.97
C PRO A 42 6.56 -8.45 8.37
N GLU A 43 7.48 -7.60 8.80
CA GLU A 43 7.38 -6.79 10.02
C GLU A 43 6.41 -5.60 9.89
N LEU A 44 6.00 -5.27 8.66
CA LEU A 44 5.09 -4.17 8.35
C LEU A 44 3.67 -4.67 8.13
N ILE A 45 2.71 -3.95 8.70
CA ILE A 45 1.29 -4.12 8.40
C ILE A 45 0.91 -3.14 7.30
N VAL A 46 0.44 -3.66 6.17
CA VAL A 46 0.09 -2.87 4.99
C VAL A 46 -1.42 -2.83 4.84
N THR A 47 -1.99 -1.63 4.89
CA THR A 47 -3.42 -1.41 4.67
C THR A 47 -3.62 -0.68 3.35
N VAL A 48 -4.31 -1.29 2.41
CA VAL A 48 -4.67 -0.69 1.12
C VAL A 48 -6.11 -0.22 1.19
N VAL A 49 -6.35 1.04 0.83
CA VAL A 49 -7.68 1.64 0.79
C VAL A 49 -8.04 2.15 -0.60
N ASP A 50 -9.28 1.93 -1.05
CA ASP A 50 -9.78 2.42 -2.33
C ASP A 50 -11.27 2.78 -2.21
N VAL A 51 -11.68 3.87 -2.85
CA VAL A 51 -13.07 4.34 -2.84
C VAL A 51 -14.01 3.40 -3.60
N ASN A 52 -13.48 2.58 -4.51
CA ASN A 52 -14.27 1.63 -5.28
C ASN A 52 -14.53 0.36 -4.46
N GLU A 53 -15.79 0.22 -4.04
CA GLU A 53 -16.28 -0.90 -3.23
C GLU A 53 -16.07 -2.26 -3.87
N ASP A 54 -16.41 -2.38 -5.17
CA ASP A 54 -16.31 -3.62 -5.93
C ASP A 54 -14.85 -4.07 -6.07
N LYS A 55 -13.93 -3.11 -6.22
CA LYS A 55 -12.49 -3.37 -6.31
C LYS A 55 -11.95 -3.93 -5.01
N ILE A 56 -12.36 -3.35 -3.87
CA ILE A 56 -12.00 -3.87 -2.55
C ILE A 56 -12.61 -5.26 -2.32
N ALA A 57 -13.86 -5.49 -2.76
CA ALA A 57 -14.47 -6.81 -2.68
C ALA A 57 -13.70 -7.85 -3.51
N GLN A 58 -13.25 -7.48 -4.71
CA GLN A 58 -12.43 -8.33 -5.57
C GLN A 58 -11.09 -8.67 -4.92
N TRP A 59 -10.37 -7.69 -4.35
CA TRP A 59 -9.13 -7.92 -3.60
C TRP A 59 -9.29 -8.84 -2.39
N ASN A 60 -10.45 -8.81 -1.73
CA ASN A 60 -10.78 -9.70 -0.61
C ASN A 60 -11.38 -11.05 -1.06
N SER A 61 -11.38 -11.33 -2.37
CA SER A 61 -11.89 -12.56 -2.97
C SER A 61 -10.79 -13.33 -3.70
N LYS A 62 -11.14 -14.48 -4.28
CA LYS A 62 -10.24 -15.21 -5.19
C LYS A 62 -10.12 -14.59 -6.58
N ASN A 63 -11.00 -13.66 -6.92
CA ASN A 63 -11.06 -13.01 -8.23
C ASN A 63 -10.44 -11.61 -8.10
N LEU A 64 -9.13 -11.52 -8.25
CA LEU A 64 -8.41 -10.24 -8.15
C LEU A 64 -8.85 -9.28 -9.27
N PRO A 65 -8.91 -7.96 -8.99
CA PRO A 65 -9.37 -6.96 -9.96
C PRO A 65 -8.36 -6.69 -11.09
N ILE A 66 -7.19 -7.31 -11.01
CA ILE A 66 -6.10 -7.19 -11.98
C ILE A 66 -5.43 -8.54 -12.16
N TYR A 67 -4.91 -8.76 -13.36
CA TYR A 67 -4.12 -9.94 -13.68
C TYR A 67 -2.65 -9.56 -13.73
N GLU A 68 -1.85 -10.18 -12.87
CA GLU A 68 -0.39 -10.12 -12.88
C GLU A 68 0.14 -11.53 -12.55
N PRO A 69 1.02 -12.12 -13.38
CA PRO A 69 1.57 -13.44 -13.12
C PRO A 69 2.22 -13.55 -11.73
N GLY A 70 1.76 -14.49 -10.91
CA GLY A 70 2.30 -14.73 -9.57
C GLY A 70 1.69 -13.88 -8.44
N LEU A 71 0.77 -12.95 -8.76
CA LEU A 71 0.15 -12.07 -7.77
C LEU A 71 -0.82 -12.81 -6.84
N SER A 72 -1.57 -13.79 -7.35
CA SER A 72 -2.44 -14.63 -6.53
C SER A 72 -1.67 -15.32 -5.41
N GLU A 73 -0.50 -15.87 -5.73
CA GLU A 73 0.37 -16.59 -4.81
C GLU A 73 0.98 -15.67 -3.76
N VAL A 74 1.27 -14.41 -4.14
CA VAL A 74 1.70 -13.34 -3.23
C VAL A 74 0.58 -12.99 -2.26
N ILE A 75 -0.63 -12.75 -2.76
CA ILE A 75 -1.76 -12.37 -1.90
C ILE A 75 -2.11 -13.51 -0.94
N GLU A 76 -2.19 -14.75 -1.42
CA GLU A 76 -2.56 -15.91 -0.59
C GLU A 76 -1.61 -16.15 0.57
N ARG A 77 -0.29 -15.99 0.38
CA ARG A 77 0.69 -16.15 1.47
C ARG A 77 0.70 -14.98 2.45
N ASP A 78 0.35 -13.77 2.01
CA ASP A 78 0.54 -12.53 2.78
C ASP A 78 -0.75 -12.02 3.45
N VAL A 79 -1.94 -12.50 3.04
CA VAL A 79 -3.21 -12.28 3.79
C VAL A 79 -3.08 -12.72 5.25
N VAL A 80 -2.28 -13.76 5.52
CA VAL A 80 -1.99 -14.25 6.87
C VAL A 80 -0.97 -13.36 7.61
N ARG A 81 -0.18 -12.58 6.87
CA ARG A 81 0.99 -11.85 7.38
C ARG A 81 0.79 -10.34 7.56
N GLY A 82 -0.33 -9.80 7.09
CA GLY A 82 -0.76 -8.46 7.48
C GLY A 82 -1.02 -7.47 6.34
N ILE A 83 -1.37 -7.94 5.14
CA ILE A 83 -2.01 -7.08 4.14
C ILE A 83 -3.53 -7.09 4.29
N TYR A 84 -4.15 -5.90 4.25
CA TYR A 84 -5.59 -5.74 4.37
C TYR A 84 -6.15 -4.75 3.35
N PHE A 85 -7.28 -5.05 2.74
CA PHE A 85 -7.97 -4.19 1.79
C PHE A 85 -9.29 -3.68 2.36
N PHE A 86 -9.44 -2.36 2.47
CA PHE A 86 -10.64 -1.73 3.01
C PHE A 86 -11.19 -0.63 2.11
N GLN A 87 -12.50 -0.42 2.19
CA GLN A 87 -13.07 0.83 1.73
C GLN A 87 -12.74 1.94 2.75
N PRO A 88 -12.55 3.20 2.31
CA PRO A 88 -12.33 4.32 3.21
C PRO A 88 -13.62 4.67 3.95
N ILE A 89 -13.88 3.98 5.06
CA ILE A 89 -14.64 4.59 6.15
C ILE A 89 -13.62 5.51 6.84
N PHE A 90 -13.79 6.83 6.78
CA PHE A 90 -12.85 7.82 7.34
C PHE A 90 -12.65 7.62 8.85
N GLN A 91 -11.83 6.65 9.25
CA GLN A 91 -11.46 6.42 10.63
C GLN A 91 -10.21 7.24 10.93
N LYS A 92 -10.34 8.18 11.87
CA LYS A 92 -9.27 8.93 12.54
C LYS A 92 -8.10 8.06 13.04
N ARG A 93 -8.26 6.73 13.05
CA ARG A 93 -7.31 5.70 13.49
C ARG A 93 -6.12 5.54 12.54
N TYR A 94 -6.29 5.71 11.22
CA TYR A 94 -5.23 5.50 10.21
C TYR A 94 -4.20 6.64 10.12
N VAL A 95 -4.40 7.73 10.86
CA VAL A 95 -3.64 8.99 10.69
C VAL A 95 -2.56 9.17 11.78
N LYS A 96 -2.50 8.30 12.80
CA LYS A 96 -1.42 8.34 13.79
C LYS A 96 -0.37 7.28 13.46
N ARG A 97 0.87 7.73 13.18
CA ARG A 97 2.08 6.91 13.01
C ARG A 97 2.13 6.00 11.77
N ASN A 98 1.35 6.30 10.73
CA ASN A 98 1.43 5.57 9.46
C ASN A 98 2.21 6.36 8.40
N LEU A 99 3.04 5.66 7.63
CA LEU A 99 3.56 6.19 6.38
C LEU A 99 2.48 6.07 5.31
N PHE A 100 2.12 7.19 4.69
CA PHE A 100 1.16 7.21 3.59
C PHE A 100 1.90 7.04 2.27
N LEU A 101 1.57 5.96 1.54
CA LEU A 101 2.05 5.74 0.19
C LEU A 101 0.94 6.09 -0.80
N TYR A 102 1.27 6.99 -1.72
CA TYR A 102 0.49 7.28 -2.90
C TYR A 102 1.24 6.70 -4.10
N PRO A 103 1.02 5.42 -4.45
CA PRO A 103 1.61 4.84 -5.64
C PRO A 103 1.14 5.63 -6.86
N LEU A 104 2.03 6.48 -7.38
CA LEU A 104 1.75 7.41 -8.46
C LEU A 104 1.45 6.61 -9.73
N ILE A 105 0.36 6.93 -10.41
CA ILE A 105 0.10 6.45 -11.76
C ILE A 105 0.96 7.33 -12.70
N LEU A 106 2.08 6.81 -13.23
CA LEU A 106 2.47 7.21 -14.58
C LEU A 106 1.55 6.39 -15.49
N GLN A 107 0.50 7.01 -16.03
CA GLN A 107 -0.29 6.34 -17.06
C GLN A 107 0.66 6.05 -18.23
N GLN A 108 1.09 4.80 -18.43
CA GLN A 108 1.48 4.40 -19.77
C GLN A 108 0.18 4.27 -20.54
N LYS A 109 -0.23 5.36 -21.21
CA LYS A 109 -1.24 5.27 -22.24
C LYS A 109 -0.68 4.40 -23.38
N PRO A 110 -1.49 3.51 -23.99
CA PRO A 110 -1.13 2.95 -25.29
C PRO A 110 -0.94 4.11 -26.29
N MET A 111 -0.04 3.93 -27.26
CA MET A 111 0.53 4.98 -28.13
C MET A 111 -0.50 5.72 -29.01
N ASP A 112 -1.77 5.34 -28.98
CA ASP A 112 -2.77 5.62 -30.01
C ASP A 112 -4.09 6.27 -29.54
N GLU A 113 -4.32 6.52 -28.25
CA GLU A 113 -5.60 7.10 -27.80
C GLU A 113 -5.52 8.55 -27.29
N GLU A 114 -6.15 9.46 -28.07
CA GLU A 114 -6.40 10.86 -27.73
C GLU A 114 -7.25 11.01 -26.44
N MET A 115 -6.99 12.10 -25.76
CA MET A 115 -7.16 12.28 -24.32
C MET A 115 -8.49 12.97 -23.99
N GLU A 116 -9.54 12.19 -23.76
CA GLU A 116 -10.81 12.68 -23.20
C GLU A 116 -10.79 12.57 -21.66
N TRP A 117 -10.70 13.71 -20.99
CA TRP A 117 -10.75 13.82 -19.53
C TRP A 117 -12.20 13.79 -19.05
N HIS A 118 -12.72 12.63 -18.62
CA HIS A 118 -13.96 12.60 -17.85
C HIS A 118 -13.64 12.36 -16.36
N GLN A 119 -13.55 13.52 -15.69
CA GLN A 119 -13.48 13.84 -14.27
C GLN A 119 -13.79 12.68 -13.30
N THR A 120 -12.80 12.33 -12.47
CA THR A 120 -12.94 11.67 -11.16
C THR A 120 -12.82 12.69 -10.04
#